data_AF-A0A7Y2FTN0-F1
#
_entry.id   AF-A0A7Y2FTN0-F1
#
_cell.length_a   1.000
_cell.length_b   1.000
_cell.length_c   1.000
_cell.angle_alpha   90.00
_cell.angle_beta   90.00
_cell.angle_gamma   90.00
#
_symmetry.space_group_name_H-M   'P 1'
#
loop_
_entity.id
_entity.type
_entity.pdbx_description
1 polymer ?
#
loop_
_entity_poly.entity_id
_entity_poly.type
_entity_poly.pdbx_seq_one_letter_code
_entity_poly.pdbx_strand_id
1 'polypeptide(L)'
;VESVTFSVDIGTQDYAGIVERIKAEKPDMIITLATGEAGYNFAQQAADAGVGPMDLPFHASQVSLESKAYWENVPDGNNAFVQRIGVPENLFNDKAKNFAKVYKEKTGKGAVESYAMEAYDSIAILAQAINEAKSKDGDKIVEALENISHDGTLGKIYFPYGTKKDPSADGKGDEWWHQWPDPALTVIQYQKEGQNSAEAPIVFPDVYKTGDAVYVK
;
A
#
# COMPACT_ATOMS: atom_id res chain seq x y z
N VAL A 1 13.62 -11.55 11.97
CA VAL A 1 13.72 -10.08 11.99
C VAL A 1 13.19 -9.64 13.33
N GLU A 2 13.98 -8.89 14.10
CA GLU A 2 13.52 -8.25 15.34
C GLU A 2 12.95 -6.87 14.99
N SER A 3 11.91 -6.43 15.68
CA SER A 3 11.30 -5.12 15.45
C SER A 3 10.88 -4.45 16.76
N VAL A 4 10.97 -3.12 16.79
CA VAL A 4 10.46 -2.27 17.86
C VAL A 4 9.45 -1.32 17.25
N THR A 5 8.27 -1.22 17.85
CA THR A 5 7.18 -0.36 17.35
C THR A 5 6.99 0.87 18.23
N PHE A 6 6.98 2.03 17.58
CA PHE A 6 6.68 3.31 18.21
C PHE A 6 5.32 3.80 17.71
N SER A 7 4.36 3.95 18.62
CA SER A 7 3.04 4.49 18.31
C SER A 7 3.02 6.01 18.47
N VAL A 8 2.18 6.68 17.68
CA VAL A 8 1.98 8.13 17.69
C VAL A 8 0.50 8.43 17.76
N ASP A 9 0.13 9.50 18.45
CA ASP A 9 -1.26 9.94 18.52
C ASP A 9 -1.65 10.67 17.22
N ILE A 10 -2.93 10.52 16.83
CA ILE A 10 -3.48 11.27 15.70
C ILE A 10 -3.35 12.77 15.99
N GLY A 11 -2.80 13.52 15.04
CA GLY A 11 -2.56 14.97 15.18
C GLY A 11 -1.18 15.33 15.72
N THR A 12 -0.32 14.36 16.02
CA THR A 12 1.09 14.61 16.34
C THR A 12 1.77 15.39 15.21
N GLN A 13 2.46 16.48 15.56
CA GLN A 13 3.20 17.33 14.62
C GLN A 13 4.71 17.29 14.86
N ASP A 14 5.13 17.07 16.11
CA ASP A 14 6.54 16.97 16.51
C ASP A 14 6.89 15.50 16.77
N TYR A 15 7.81 14.98 15.96
CA TYR A 15 8.29 13.60 16.01
C TYR A 15 9.73 13.51 16.56
N ALA A 16 10.38 14.61 16.93
CA ALA A 16 11.79 14.62 17.32
C ALA A 16 12.10 13.63 18.45
N GLY A 17 11.25 13.59 19.49
CA GLY A 17 11.42 12.65 20.60
C GLY A 17 11.28 11.17 20.21
N ILE A 18 10.42 10.88 19.23
CA ILE A 18 10.24 9.51 18.70
C ILE A 18 11.45 9.15 17.82
N VAL A 19 11.92 10.07 16.99
CA VAL A 19 13.09 9.88 16.13
C VAL A 19 14.34 9.59 16.96
N GLU A 20 14.56 10.31 18.08
CA GLU A 20 15.69 10.03 18.98
C GLU A 20 15.59 8.65 19.64
N ARG A 21 14.38 8.20 20.00
CA ARG A 21 14.18 6.83 20.50
C ARG A 21 14.44 5.78 19.42
N ILE A 22 14.02 6.02 18.18
CA ILE A 22 14.31 5.15 17.05
C ILE A 22 15.83 5.06 16.83
N LYS A 23 16.55 6.19 16.85
CA LYS A 23 18.01 6.22 16.72
C LYS A 23 18.71 5.41 17.81
N ALA A 24 18.18 5.43 19.04
CA ALA A 24 18.74 4.66 20.15
C ALA A 24 18.68 3.13 19.92
N GLU A 25 17.69 2.65 19.16
CA GLU A 25 17.56 1.23 18.76
C GLU A 25 18.56 0.82 17.67
N LYS A 26 19.24 1.77 17.01
CA LYS A 26 20.20 1.53 15.92
C LYS A 26 19.61 0.63 14.82
N PRO A 27 18.46 1.02 14.22
CA PRO A 27 17.79 0.18 13.23
C PRO A 27 18.63 0.06 11.96
N ASP A 28 18.53 -1.09 11.28
CA ASP A 28 19.00 -1.24 9.89
C ASP A 28 17.98 -0.68 8.88
N MET A 29 16.72 -0.52 9.30
CA MET A 29 15.63 -0.03 8.46
C MET A 29 14.52 0.60 9.30
N ILE A 30 13.92 1.68 8.79
CA ILE A 30 12.71 2.28 9.37
C ILE A 30 11.52 2.01 8.46
N ILE A 31 10.39 1.58 9.05
CA ILE A 31 9.12 1.39 8.32
C ILE A 31 8.08 2.34 8.91
N THR A 32 7.60 3.26 8.08
CA THR A 32 6.57 4.24 8.45
C THR A 32 5.19 3.68 8.14
N LEU A 33 4.39 3.42 9.18
CA LEU A 33 3.00 2.99 9.05
C LEU A 33 2.00 4.15 9.25
N ALA A 34 2.44 5.31 9.72
CA ALA A 34 1.61 6.49 9.87
C ALA A 34 1.16 7.00 8.49
N THR A 35 -0.15 7.22 8.31
CA THR A 35 -0.73 7.68 7.04
C THR A 35 -1.12 9.15 7.08
N GLY A 36 -1.35 9.75 5.91
CA GLY A 36 -1.71 11.15 5.77
C GLY A 36 -0.53 12.06 6.08
N GLU A 37 -0.82 13.27 6.57
CA GLU A 37 0.19 14.28 6.90
C GLU A 37 1.24 13.78 7.91
N ALA A 38 0.83 12.95 8.87
CA ALA A 38 1.72 12.34 9.86
C ALA A 38 2.86 11.54 9.22
N GLY A 39 2.57 10.81 8.13
CA GLY A 39 3.58 10.03 7.40
C GLY A 39 4.65 10.91 6.75
N TYR A 40 4.23 12.04 6.15
CA TYR A 40 5.16 13.00 5.55
C TYR A 40 5.99 13.73 6.61
N ASN A 41 5.33 14.24 7.66
CA ASN A 41 6.00 14.98 8.72
C ASN A 41 7.04 14.13 9.45
N PHE A 42 6.72 12.86 9.72
CA PHE A 42 7.67 11.92 10.28
C PHE A 42 8.85 11.66 9.34
N ALA A 43 8.59 11.41 8.05
CA ALA A 43 9.65 11.13 7.08
C ALA A 43 10.62 12.31 6.93
N GLN A 44 10.12 13.54 6.84
CA GLN A 44 11.00 14.71 6.76
C GLN A 44 11.76 14.97 8.07
N GLN A 45 11.12 14.85 9.23
CA GLN A 45 11.83 15.03 10.51
C GLN A 45 12.88 13.94 10.77
N ALA A 46 12.65 12.72 10.27
CA ALA A 46 13.66 11.66 10.27
C ALA A 46 14.85 12.01 9.37
N ALA A 47 14.60 12.58 8.18
CA ALA A 47 15.64 13.09 7.29
C ALA A 47 16.43 14.24 7.93
N ASP A 48 15.76 15.23 8.51
CA ASP A 48 16.41 16.34 9.22
C ASP A 48 17.31 15.85 10.37
N ALA A 49 16.99 14.71 10.96
CA ALA A 49 17.73 14.08 12.07
C ALA A 49 18.81 13.07 11.63
N GLY A 50 19.01 12.89 10.32
CA GLY A 50 20.03 12.01 9.73
C GLY A 50 19.70 10.52 9.77
N VAL A 51 18.42 10.16 9.78
CA VAL A 51 17.92 8.77 9.68
C VAL A 51 16.78 8.65 8.65
N GLY A 52 16.75 9.56 7.69
CA GLY A 52 15.74 9.56 6.63
C GLY A 52 16.11 8.65 5.47
N PRO A 53 15.32 8.70 4.37
CA PRO A 53 15.53 7.87 3.18
C PRO A 53 16.92 7.91 2.56
N MET A 54 17.64 9.02 2.68
CA MET A 54 18.99 9.17 2.15
C MET A 54 20.09 8.67 3.11
N ASP A 55 19.77 8.43 4.38
CA ASP A 55 20.73 8.04 5.42
C ASP A 55 20.57 6.58 5.87
N LEU A 56 19.34 6.05 5.85
CA LEU A 56 19.00 4.70 6.29
C LEU A 56 17.99 4.08 5.31
N PRO A 57 18.02 2.76 5.03
CA PRO A 57 16.89 2.10 4.38
C PRO A 57 15.56 2.51 5.05
N PHE A 58 14.70 3.16 4.27
CA PHE A 58 13.50 3.79 4.80
C PHE A 58 12.31 3.44 3.92
N HIS A 59 11.33 2.77 4.52
CA HIS A 59 10.04 2.53 3.90
C HIS A 59 9.09 3.65 4.32
N ALA A 60 8.81 4.56 3.38
CA ALA A 60 7.85 5.62 3.57
C ALA A 60 6.42 5.08 3.57
N SER A 61 5.49 5.86 4.09
CA SER A 61 4.09 5.49 4.17
C SER A 61 3.47 5.28 2.78
N GLN A 62 2.43 4.45 2.66
CA GLN A 62 1.72 4.25 1.40
C GLN A 62 1.17 5.56 0.80
N VAL A 63 0.92 6.59 1.63
CA VAL A 63 0.50 7.91 1.14
C VAL A 63 1.54 8.56 0.23
N SER A 64 2.82 8.20 0.36
CA SER A 64 3.90 8.67 -0.52
C SER A 64 3.72 8.28 -2.00
N LEU A 65 2.75 7.43 -2.34
CA LEU A 65 2.37 7.22 -3.74
C LEU A 65 1.76 8.47 -4.40
N GLU A 66 1.21 9.39 -3.61
CA GLU A 66 0.78 10.73 -4.05
C GLU A 66 2.02 11.61 -4.25
N SER A 67 2.60 11.52 -5.44
CA SER A 67 3.96 12.01 -5.67
C SER A 67 4.09 13.52 -5.49
N LYS A 68 3.06 14.29 -5.86
CA LYS A 68 3.11 15.74 -5.69
C LYS A 68 3.16 16.09 -4.21
N ALA A 69 2.22 15.56 -3.42
CA ALA A 69 2.21 15.79 -1.98
C ALA A 69 3.49 15.26 -1.30
N TYR A 70 4.00 14.11 -1.73
CA TYR A 70 5.25 13.57 -1.17
C TYR A 70 6.42 14.53 -1.37
N TRP A 71 6.68 14.97 -2.60
CA TRP A 71 7.83 15.84 -2.88
C TRP A 71 7.66 17.26 -2.33
N GLU A 72 6.43 17.75 -2.17
CA GLU A 72 6.16 19.03 -1.49
C GLU A 72 6.46 18.99 0.02
N ASN A 73 6.32 17.82 0.66
CA ASN A 73 6.47 17.69 2.11
C ASN A 73 7.75 16.95 2.55
N VAL A 74 8.37 16.19 1.66
CA VAL A 74 9.58 15.39 1.92
C VAL A 74 10.62 15.63 0.81
N PRO A 75 11.18 16.85 0.69
CA PRO A 75 12.21 17.17 -0.31
C PRO A 75 13.43 16.23 -0.24
N ASP A 76 13.77 15.75 0.95
CA ASP A 76 14.87 14.79 1.20
C ASP A 76 14.43 13.33 1.05
N GLY A 77 13.33 13.11 0.32
CA GLY A 77 12.65 11.83 0.19
C GLY A 77 13.27 10.83 -0.80
N ASN A 78 14.44 11.13 -1.37
CA ASN A 78 15.07 10.24 -2.34
C ASN A 78 15.54 8.92 -1.70
N ASN A 79 15.58 7.84 -2.48
CA ASN A 79 15.83 6.46 -2.04
C ASN A 79 14.76 5.82 -1.14
N ALA A 80 13.65 6.51 -0.87
CA ALA A 80 12.55 5.94 -0.10
C ALA A 80 11.91 4.75 -0.82
N PHE A 81 11.75 3.65 -0.10
CA PHE A 81 10.93 2.52 -0.51
C PHE A 81 9.45 2.84 -0.24
N VAL A 82 8.55 2.50 -1.17
CA VAL A 82 7.12 2.69 -0.98
C VAL A 82 6.37 1.45 -1.48
N GLN A 83 5.63 0.80 -0.58
CA GLN A 83 4.75 -0.31 -0.95
C GLN A 83 3.53 0.19 -1.72
N ARG A 84 3.20 -0.55 -2.78
CA ARG A 84 2.01 -0.40 -3.62
C ARG A 84 1.28 -1.73 -3.68
N ILE A 85 -0.03 -1.69 -3.47
CA ILE A 85 -0.91 -2.83 -3.76
C ILE A 85 -1.27 -2.78 -5.25
N GLY A 86 -1.10 -3.88 -5.95
CA GLY A 86 -1.32 -4.00 -7.39
C GLY A 86 -0.05 -4.15 -8.21
N VAL A 87 -0.26 -4.50 -9.49
CA VAL A 87 0.78 -4.64 -10.51
C VAL A 87 1.10 -3.29 -11.18
N PRO A 88 2.25 -3.14 -11.85
CA PRO A 88 2.51 -1.95 -12.66
C PRO A 88 1.47 -1.75 -13.78
N GLU A 89 1.28 -0.49 -14.20
CA GLU A 89 0.21 -0.11 -15.16
C GLU A 89 0.30 -0.86 -16.50
N ASN A 90 1.50 -1.25 -16.94
CA ASN A 90 1.69 -2.01 -18.18
C ASN A 90 1.12 -3.43 -18.11
N LEU A 91 0.94 -3.98 -16.91
CA LEU A 91 0.34 -5.29 -16.65
C LEU A 91 -1.15 -5.21 -16.31
N PHE A 92 -1.75 -4.01 -16.35
CA PHE A 92 -3.18 -3.85 -16.11
C PHE A 92 -4.03 -4.68 -17.09
N ASN A 93 -5.02 -5.37 -16.51
CA ASN A 93 -6.12 -5.93 -17.28
C ASN A 93 -7.03 -4.82 -17.84
N ASP A 94 -8.00 -5.17 -18.67
CA ASP A 94 -8.85 -4.17 -19.34
C ASP A 94 -9.71 -3.37 -18.36
N LYS A 95 -10.14 -3.96 -17.23
CA LYS A 95 -10.89 -3.25 -16.18
C LYS A 95 -10.02 -2.19 -15.51
N ALA A 96 -8.80 -2.55 -15.14
CA ALA A 96 -7.83 -1.65 -14.52
C ALA A 96 -7.42 -0.52 -15.48
N LYS A 97 -7.20 -0.81 -16.76
CA LYS A 97 -6.94 0.22 -17.80
C LYS A 97 -8.10 1.20 -17.92
N ASN A 98 -9.34 0.70 -17.98
CA ASN A 98 -10.52 1.54 -18.06
C ASN A 98 -10.72 2.39 -16.80
N PHE A 99 -10.55 1.78 -15.62
CA PHE A 99 -10.58 2.50 -14.34
C PHE A 99 -9.54 3.62 -14.32
N ALA A 100 -8.29 3.29 -14.65
CA ALA A 100 -7.18 4.25 -14.63
C ALA A 100 -7.42 5.43 -15.57
N LYS A 101 -7.92 5.17 -16.79
CA LYS A 101 -8.30 6.23 -17.74
C LYS A 101 -9.34 7.17 -17.12
N VAL A 102 -10.47 6.63 -16.66
CA VAL A 102 -11.58 7.43 -16.09
C VAL A 102 -11.13 8.17 -14.83
N TYR A 103 -10.31 7.53 -13.98
CA TYR A 103 -9.80 8.13 -12.76
C TYR A 103 -8.90 9.33 -13.05
N LYS A 104 -7.94 9.19 -13.98
CA LYS A 104 -7.04 10.28 -14.39
C LYS A 104 -7.82 11.43 -15.04
N GLU A 105 -8.80 11.14 -15.89
CA GLU A 105 -9.69 12.15 -16.50
C GLU A 105 -10.49 12.93 -15.45
N LYS A 106 -10.98 12.28 -14.38
CA LYS A 106 -11.80 12.93 -13.34
C LYS A 106 -10.99 13.72 -12.31
N THR A 107 -9.78 13.27 -12.00
CA THR A 107 -8.99 13.81 -10.89
C THR A 107 -7.85 14.72 -11.33
N GLY A 108 -7.41 14.61 -12.59
CA GLY A 108 -6.23 15.30 -13.09
C GLY A 108 -4.90 14.72 -12.56
N LYS A 109 -4.93 13.60 -11.83
CA LYS A 109 -3.72 12.95 -11.31
C LYS A 109 -2.97 12.20 -12.40
N GLY A 110 -1.64 12.17 -12.30
CA GLY A 110 -0.77 11.47 -13.26
C GLY A 110 -0.70 9.95 -13.07
N ALA A 111 -0.95 9.48 -11.85
CA ALA A 111 -0.93 8.07 -11.47
C ALA A 111 -2.19 7.71 -10.71
N VAL A 112 -2.53 6.42 -10.72
CA VAL A 112 -3.59 5.86 -9.88
C VAL A 112 -2.97 5.31 -8.61
N GLU A 113 -3.52 5.71 -7.47
CA GLU A 113 -3.14 5.16 -6.18
C GLU A 113 -3.89 3.85 -5.92
N SER A 114 -3.21 2.87 -5.30
CA SER A 114 -3.78 1.54 -5.11
C SER A 114 -5.06 1.56 -4.29
N TYR A 115 -5.14 2.41 -3.26
CA TYR A 115 -6.32 2.55 -2.41
C TYR A 115 -7.57 3.02 -3.18
N ALA A 116 -7.41 3.73 -4.31
CA ALA A 116 -8.54 4.09 -5.15
C ALA A 116 -9.11 2.88 -5.90
N MET A 117 -8.22 1.97 -6.33
CA MET A 117 -8.59 0.70 -6.95
C MET A 117 -9.19 -0.27 -5.92
N GLU A 118 -8.60 -0.33 -4.71
CA GLU A 118 -9.12 -1.12 -3.58
C GLU A 118 -10.56 -0.70 -3.23
N ALA A 119 -10.81 0.61 -3.13
CA ALA A 119 -12.16 1.14 -2.88
C ALA A 119 -13.14 0.82 -4.02
N TYR A 120 -12.69 0.91 -5.27
CA TYR A 120 -13.51 0.57 -6.43
C TYR A 120 -13.90 -0.91 -6.43
N ASP A 121 -12.93 -1.80 -6.24
CA ASP A 121 -13.16 -3.24 -6.20
C ASP A 121 -14.03 -3.63 -4.99
N SER A 122 -13.85 -3.00 -3.83
CA SER A 122 -14.67 -3.23 -2.62
C SER A 122 -16.16 -2.98 -2.86
N ILE A 123 -16.51 -1.90 -3.57
CA ILE A 123 -17.90 -1.61 -3.93
C ILE A 123 -18.39 -2.57 -5.02
N ALA A 124 -17.54 -2.93 -5.98
CA ALA A 124 -17.89 -3.84 -7.07
C ALA A 124 -18.23 -5.25 -6.56
N ILE A 125 -17.45 -5.80 -5.62
CA ILE A 125 -17.71 -7.12 -5.04
C ILE A 125 -19.01 -7.11 -4.22
N LEU A 126 -19.29 -6.04 -3.47
CA LEU A 126 -20.52 -5.92 -2.70
C LEU A 126 -21.75 -5.86 -3.63
N ALA A 127 -21.65 -5.08 -4.71
CA ALA A 127 -22.72 -5.01 -5.71
C ALA A 127 -22.95 -6.37 -6.40
N GLN A 128 -21.88 -7.11 -6.73
CA GLN A 128 -22.00 -8.46 -7.26
C GLN A 128 -22.70 -9.41 -6.27
N ALA A 129 -22.26 -9.43 -5.01
CA ALA A 129 -22.84 -10.29 -3.98
C ALA A 129 -24.34 -10.02 -3.75
N ILE A 130 -24.75 -8.74 -3.71
CA ILE A 130 -26.18 -8.36 -3.61
C ILE A 130 -27.00 -8.90 -4.79
N ASN A 131 -26.44 -8.81 -6.01
CA ASN A 131 -27.10 -9.31 -7.22
C ASN A 131 -27.21 -10.84 -7.23
N GLU A 132 -26.15 -11.55 -6.82
CA GLU A 132 -26.11 -13.01 -6.73
C GLU A 132 -27.06 -13.54 -5.65
N ALA A 133 -27.07 -12.91 -4.47
CA ALA A 133 -27.97 -13.23 -3.37
C ALA A 133 -29.45 -12.91 -3.69
N LYS A 134 -29.70 -12.04 -4.69
CA LYS A 134 -31.02 -11.48 -5.01
C LYS A 134 -31.72 -10.93 -3.75
N SER A 135 -30.93 -10.34 -2.86
CA SER A 135 -31.39 -9.93 -1.55
C SER A 135 -30.55 -8.77 -1.03
N LYS A 136 -31.15 -8.01 -0.12
CA LYS A 136 -30.47 -6.97 0.67
C LYS A 136 -30.25 -7.42 2.12
N ASP A 137 -30.60 -8.67 2.42
CA ASP A 137 -30.41 -9.28 3.72
C ASP A 137 -28.92 -9.55 3.97
N GLY A 138 -28.42 -9.16 5.14
CA GLY A 138 -27.00 -9.18 5.46
C GLY A 138 -26.40 -10.58 5.41
N ASP A 139 -27.07 -11.56 6.00
CA ASP A 139 -26.59 -12.95 6.05
C ASP A 139 -26.50 -13.55 4.65
N LYS A 140 -27.48 -13.27 3.79
CA LYS A 140 -27.45 -13.72 2.39
C LYS A 140 -26.34 -13.05 1.57
N ILE A 141 -26.03 -11.78 1.85
CA ILE A 141 -24.91 -11.09 1.20
C ILE A 141 -23.58 -11.69 1.66
N VAL A 142 -23.42 -11.97 2.96
CA VAL A 142 -22.22 -12.64 3.50
C VAL A 142 -22.04 -14.01 2.86
N GLU A 143 -23.10 -14.82 2.80
CA GLU A 143 -23.03 -16.13 2.13
C GLU A 143 -22.60 -16.01 0.67
N ALA A 144 -23.11 -15.02 -0.08
CA ALA A 144 -22.68 -14.78 -1.45
C ALA A 144 -21.20 -14.35 -1.53
N LEU A 145 -20.76 -13.44 -0.64
CA LEU A 145 -19.36 -13.01 -0.56
C LEU A 145 -18.41 -14.18 -0.28
N GLU A 146 -18.77 -15.10 0.61
CA GLU A 146 -17.96 -16.29 0.91
C GLU A 146 -17.80 -17.26 -0.27
N ASN A 147 -18.58 -17.10 -1.35
CA ASN A 147 -18.45 -17.89 -2.57
C ASN A 147 -18.00 -17.04 -3.78
N ILE A 148 -17.63 -15.79 -3.55
CA ILE A 148 -17.39 -14.85 -4.65
C ILE A 148 -16.10 -15.20 -5.41
N SER A 149 -16.16 -14.94 -6.70
CA SER A 149 -15.00 -14.90 -7.58
C SER A 149 -15.17 -13.68 -8.48
N HIS A 150 -14.40 -12.63 -8.21
CA HIS A 150 -14.51 -11.35 -8.90
C HIS A 150 -13.21 -11.01 -9.62
N ASP A 151 -13.25 -10.84 -10.93
CA ASP A 151 -12.12 -10.27 -11.67
C ASP A 151 -12.10 -8.75 -11.46
N GLY A 152 -11.34 -8.28 -10.48
CA GLY A 152 -11.22 -6.87 -10.12
C GLY A 152 -10.18 -6.10 -10.93
N THR A 153 -10.00 -4.85 -10.58
CA THR A 153 -8.94 -3.99 -11.11
C THR A 153 -7.56 -4.37 -10.54
N LEU A 154 -7.49 -4.89 -9.32
CA LEU A 154 -6.22 -5.31 -8.69
C LEU A 154 -5.89 -6.79 -8.89
N GLY A 155 -6.83 -7.58 -9.41
CA GLY A 155 -6.65 -9.00 -9.63
C GLY A 155 -7.94 -9.77 -9.38
N LYS A 156 -7.84 -11.09 -9.37
CA LYS A 156 -8.97 -11.96 -9.05
C LYS A 156 -9.17 -12.04 -7.53
N ILE A 157 -10.27 -11.49 -7.06
CA ILE A 157 -10.64 -11.41 -5.64
C ILE A 157 -11.55 -12.60 -5.30
N TYR A 158 -11.20 -13.29 -4.22
CA TYR A 158 -11.92 -14.44 -3.67
C TYR A 158 -11.51 -14.65 -2.20
N PHE A 159 -12.35 -15.34 -1.43
CA PHE A 159 -12.14 -15.57 0.00
C PHE A 159 -12.13 -17.06 0.32
N PRO A 160 -10.96 -17.72 0.37
CA PRO A 160 -10.88 -19.17 0.59
C PRO A 160 -11.14 -19.57 2.05
N TYR A 161 -11.03 -18.63 2.99
CA TYR A 161 -11.25 -18.86 4.41
C TYR A 161 -12.43 -18.03 4.91
N GLY A 162 -13.27 -18.64 5.74
CA GLY A 162 -14.55 -18.09 6.21
C GLY A 162 -15.34 -19.19 6.90
N THR A 163 -16.67 -19.06 6.99
CA THR A 163 -17.51 -20.04 7.71
C THR A 163 -17.34 -21.49 7.23
N LYS A 164 -16.97 -21.67 5.96
CA LYS A 164 -16.83 -22.98 5.30
C LYS A 164 -15.44 -23.62 5.45
N LYS A 165 -14.41 -22.82 5.74
CA LYS A 165 -13.03 -23.28 5.85
C LYS A 165 -12.26 -22.41 6.82
N ASP A 166 -11.86 -23.01 7.92
CA ASP A 166 -11.00 -22.38 8.92
C ASP A 166 -9.57 -22.21 8.37
N PRO A 167 -8.91 -21.04 8.58
CA PRO A 167 -7.51 -20.84 8.22
C PRO A 167 -6.55 -21.91 8.74
N SER A 168 -6.77 -22.42 9.96
CA SER A 168 -5.92 -23.41 10.61
C SER A 168 -5.89 -24.74 9.86
N ALA A 169 -6.90 -25.04 9.03
CA ALA A 169 -6.93 -26.23 8.18
C ALA A 169 -5.76 -26.28 7.18
N ASP A 170 -5.21 -25.12 6.81
CA ASP A 170 -4.03 -24.99 5.95
C ASP A 170 -2.79 -24.51 6.76
N GLY A 171 -2.82 -24.60 8.09
CA GLY A 171 -1.75 -24.12 8.96
C GLY A 171 -1.61 -22.59 9.01
N LYS A 172 -2.65 -21.85 8.62
CA LYS A 172 -2.69 -20.38 8.67
C LYS A 172 -3.34 -19.90 9.98
N GLY A 173 -3.01 -18.68 10.40
CA GLY A 173 -3.62 -18.06 11.58
C GLY A 173 -4.94 -17.35 11.28
N ASP A 174 -5.64 -16.94 12.34
CA ASP A 174 -6.96 -16.28 12.28
C ASP A 174 -6.94 -14.99 11.45
N GLU A 175 -5.78 -14.35 11.28
CA GLU A 175 -5.62 -13.17 10.43
C GLU A 175 -5.99 -13.41 8.96
N TRP A 176 -6.05 -14.67 8.52
CA TRP A 176 -6.45 -15.06 7.17
C TRP A 176 -7.96 -15.19 6.98
N TRP A 177 -8.75 -15.06 8.05
CA TRP A 177 -10.21 -15.09 7.95
C TRP A 177 -10.73 -13.99 7.00
N HIS A 178 -11.53 -14.39 6.00
CA HIS A 178 -12.05 -13.50 4.95
C HIS A 178 -10.96 -12.64 4.25
N GLN A 179 -9.72 -13.13 4.17
CA GLN A 179 -8.66 -12.45 3.43
C GLN A 179 -8.63 -12.85 1.96
N TRP A 180 -8.33 -11.88 1.09
CA TRP A 180 -7.92 -12.14 -0.29
C TRP A 180 -6.46 -12.61 -0.28
N PRO A 181 -6.15 -13.86 -0.70
CA PRO A 181 -4.82 -14.42 -0.48
C PRO A 181 -3.74 -13.96 -1.45
N ASP A 182 -4.11 -13.45 -2.62
CA ASP A 182 -3.18 -13.19 -3.73
C ASP A 182 -3.15 -11.72 -4.19
N PRO A 183 -3.15 -10.71 -3.29
CA PRO A 183 -2.93 -9.35 -3.73
C PRO A 183 -1.52 -9.25 -4.32
N ALA A 184 -1.41 -8.69 -5.53
CA ALA A 184 -0.11 -8.29 -6.02
C ALA A 184 0.45 -7.21 -5.08
N LEU A 185 1.66 -7.40 -4.59
CA LEU A 185 2.37 -6.41 -3.78
C LEU A 185 3.65 -6.03 -4.52
N THR A 186 3.84 -4.74 -4.74
CA THR A 186 5.05 -4.19 -5.34
C THR A 186 5.66 -3.17 -4.40
N VAL A 187 6.98 -3.00 -4.47
CA VAL A 187 7.70 -1.93 -3.77
C VAL A 187 8.41 -1.13 -4.85
N ILE A 188 8.06 0.15 -4.95
CA ILE A 188 8.83 1.11 -5.73
C ILE A 188 9.94 1.71 -4.88
N GLN A 189 10.94 2.28 -5.53
CA GLN A 189 11.87 3.18 -4.86
C GLN A 189 11.96 4.51 -5.61
N TYR A 190 11.76 5.62 -4.90
CA TYR A 190 12.09 6.93 -5.47
C TYR A 190 13.60 7.04 -5.64
N GLN A 191 14.07 7.38 -6.84
CA GLN A 191 15.50 7.50 -7.14
C GLN A 191 15.89 8.85 -7.74
N LYS A 192 14.90 9.71 -8.00
CA LYS A 192 15.08 11.09 -8.46
C LYS A 192 14.09 11.99 -7.76
N GLU A 193 14.55 13.18 -7.37
CA GLU A 193 13.69 14.24 -6.86
C GLU A 193 12.57 14.56 -7.86
N GLY A 194 11.35 14.77 -7.36
CA GLY A 194 10.18 15.10 -8.18
C GLY A 194 9.64 13.93 -9.03
N GLN A 195 10.21 12.73 -8.92
CA GLN A 195 9.78 11.56 -9.71
C GLN A 195 8.32 11.18 -9.44
N ASN A 196 7.59 10.82 -10.48
CA ASN A 196 6.26 10.25 -10.33
C ASN A 196 6.35 8.79 -9.86
N SER A 197 5.51 8.37 -8.91
CA SER A 197 5.48 7.01 -8.36
C SER A 197 5.19 5.93 -9.40
N ALA A 198 4.55 6.27 -10.52
CA ALA A 198 4.31 5.36 -11.64
C ALA A 198 5.56 5.16 -12.52
N GLU A 199 6.53 6.07 -12.44
CA GLU A 199 7.80 6.03 -13.18
C GLU A 199 8.97 5.53 -12.31
N ALA A 200 8.74 5.40 -11.00
CA ALA A 200 9.70 4.85 -10.07
C ALA A 200 9.97 3.36 -10.38
N PRO A 201 11.23 2.90 -10.33
CA PRO A 201 11.53 1.50 -10.50
C PRO A 201 10.82 0.68 -9.42
N ILE A 202 10.20 -0.42 -9.85
CA ILE A 202 9.78 -1.48 -8.94
C ILE A 202 11.04 -2.25 -8.62
N VAL A 203 11.39 -2.28 -7.34
CA VAL A 203 12.61 -2.93 -6.85
C VAL A 203 12.32 -4.31 -6.23
N PHE A 204 11.05 -4.59 -5.94
CA PHE A 204 10.56 -5.87 -5.44
C PHE A 204 9.06 -6.05 -5.77
N PRO A 205 8.56 -7.28 -5.96
CA PRO A 205 9.29 -8.55 -6.10
C PRO A 205 9.92 -8.71 -7.48
N ASP A 206 10.80 -9.70 -7.63
CA ASP A 206 11.55 -9.97 -8.87
C ASP A 206 10.64 -10.13 -10.11
N VAL A 207 9.45 -10.73 -9.95
CA VAL A 207 8.49 -10.93 -11.04
C VAL A 207 7.97 -9.61 -11.64
N TYR A 208 8.02 -8.52 -10.87
CA TYR A 208 7.59 -7.18 -11.32
C TYR A 208 8.74 -6.17 -11.35
N LYS A 209 9.98 -6.61 -11.09
CA LYS A 209 11.14 -5.73 -10.93
C LYS A 209 11.48 -5.03 -12.25
N THR A 210 11.61 -3.70 -12.20
CA THR A 210 11.99 -2.86 -13.34
C THR A 210 13.30 -2.11 -13.14
N GLY A 211 13.89 -2.18 -11.94
CA GLY A 211 15.21 -1.64 -11.63
C GLY A 211 15.74 -2.17 -10.30
N ASP A 212 17.02 -1.91 -10.03
CA ASP A 212 17.65 -2.28 -8.77
C ASP A 212 17.38 -1.24 -7.68
N ALA A 213 17.28 -1.70 -6.43
CA ALA A 213 17.24 -0.82 -5.28
C ALA A 213 18.62 -0.18 -5.05
N VAL A 214 18.61 1.10 -4.69
CA VAL A 214 19.75 1.83 -4.16
C VAL A 214 19.72 1.68 -2.64
N TYR A 215 20.74 1.06 -2.07
CA TYR A 215 20.87 0.94 -0.62
C TYR A 215 21.83 2.01 -0.11
N VAL A 216 21.33 2.85 0.79
CA VAL A 216 22.11 3.83 1.56
C VAL A 216 22.85 3.11 2.71
N LYS A 217 23.95 3.69 3.18
CA LYS A 217 24.88 3.06 4.13
C LYS A 217 24.62 3.45 5.57
#